data_AF-A0A0F4GC46-F1
#
_entry.id   AF-A0A0F4GC46-F1
#
_cell.length_a   1.000
_cell.length_b   1.000
_cell.length_c   1.000
_cell.angle_alpha   90.00
_cell.angle_beta   90.00
_cell.angle_gamma   90.00
#
_symmetry.space_group_name_H-M   'P 1'
#
loop_
_entity.id
_entity.type
_entity.pdbx_description
1 polymer ?
#
loop_
_entity_poly.entity_id
_entity_poly.type
_entity_poly.pdbx_seq_one_letter_code
_entity_poly.pdbx_strand_id
1 'polypeptide(L)'
;MPLRILGSVLIETIVNRGRRITLKFANETDVWRRPFLSKTIQERFTNAMKKADIPPGATVAVMAETEHPSQKDSYPHFTVIYQDDQGNHVTTKHVYP
;
A
#
# COMPACT_ATOMS: atom_id res chain seq x y z
N MET A 1 0.27 2.13 18.22
CA MET A 1 1.14 2.96 17.37
C MET A 1 0.96 2.51 15.93
N PRO A 2 0.99 3.41 14.93
CA PRO A 2 0.98 2.98 13.53
C PRO A 2 2.22 2.14 13.23
N LEU A 3 2.08 1.10 12.41
CA LEU A 3 3.20 0.27 11.92
C LEU A 3 4.29 1.18 11.35
N ARG A 4 5.54 1.01 11.81
CA ARG A 4 6.66 1.78 11.30
C ARG A 4 7.30 1.02 10.15
N ILE A 5 7.24 1.59 8.96
CA ILE A 5 7.90 1.03 7.78
C ILE A 5 9.41 1.28 7.88
N LEU A 6 10.20 0.20 7.95
CA LEU A 6 11.66 0.25 7.94
C LEU A 6 12.21 0.10 6.52
N GLY A 7 11.48 -0.62 5.66
CA GLY A 7 11.80 -0.80 4.25
C GLY A 7 10.57 -0.92 3.38
N SER A 8 10.67 -0.45 2.13
CA SER A 8 9.65 -0.68 1.11
C SER A 8 10.27 -1.00 -0.24
N VAL A 9 9.57 -1.79 -1.04
CA VAL A 9 9.96 -2.21 -2.38
C VAL A 9 8.94 -1.69 -3.39
N LEU A 10 9.44 -1.17 -4.51
CA LEU A 10 8.63 -0.67 -5.62
C LEU A 10 7.83 -1.81 -6.25
N ILE A 11 6.53 -1.57 -6.45
CA ILE A 11 5.66 -2.41 -7.28
C ILE A 11 5.62 -1.82 -8.68
N GLU A 12 5.01 -0.64 -8.81
CA GLU A 12 4.79 0.04 -10.09
C GLU A 12 4.43 1.52 -9.83
N THR A 13 4.54 2.38 -10.84
CA THR A 13 3.95 3.73 -10.80
C THR A 13 2.74 3.79 -11.73
N ILE A 14 1.58 4.16 -11.19
CA ILE A 14 0.33 4.27 -11.96
C ILE A 14 -0.12 5.73 -12.10
N VAL A 15 -1.03 5.96 -13.03
CA VAL A 15 -1.81 7.20 -13.12
C VAL A 15 -3.21 6.94 -12.59
N ASN A 16 -3.62 7.66 -11.56
CA ASN A 16 -4.99 7.67 -11.03
C ASN A 16 -5.56 9.08 -11.18
N ARG A 17 -6.66 9.23 -11.94
CA ARG A 17 -7.35 10.51 -12.17
C ARG A 17 -6.40 11.66 -12.57
N GLY A 18 -5.41 11.35 -13.43
CA GLY A 18 -4.41 12.32 -13.90
C GLY A 18 -3.23 12.58 -12.96
N ARG A 19 -3.22 12.00 -11.76
CA ARG A 19 -2.10 12.08 -10.81
C ARG A 19 -1.22 10.84 -10.91
N ARG A 20 0.10 11.02 -10.94
CA ARG A 20 1.06 9.91 -10.85
C ARG A 20 1.21 9.52 -9.38
N ILE A 21 1.07 8.23 -9.08
CA ILE A 21 1.30 7.68 -7.75
C ILE A 21 2.19 6.45 -7.84
N THR A 22 3.23 6.42 -7.00
CA THR A 22 4.15 5.30 -6.89
C THR A 22 3.64 4.31 -5.85
N LEU A 23 3.41 3.07 -6.30
CA LEU A 23 2.95 1.97 -5.47
C LEU A 23 4.15 1.17 -4.96
N LYS A 24 4.18 0.92 -3.66
CA LYS A 24 5.19 0.13 -2.97
C LYS A 24 4.51 -0.87 -2.05
N PHE A 25 5.21 -1.91 -1.65
CA PHE A 25 4.84 -2.71 -0.47
C PHE A 25 5.91 -2.56 0.60
N ALA A 26 5.49 -2.63 1.86
CA ALA A 26 6.40 -2.73 2.99
C ALA A 26 7.04 -4.13 2.96
N ASN A 27 8.36 -4.19 2.81
CA ASN A 27 9.11 -5.46 2.93
C ASN A 27 9.70 -5.63 4.33
N GLU A 28 9.75 -4.56 5.12
CA GLU A 28 10.24 -4.59 6.49
C GLU A 28 9.53 -3.53 7.33
N THR A 29 9.02 -3.95 8.49
CA THR A 29 8.40 -3.11 9.50
C THR A 29 9.06 -3.39 10.85
N ASP A 30 8.70 -2.59 11.85
CA ASP A 30 9.09 -2.83 13.24
C ASP A 30 8.56 -4.15 13.84
N VAL A 31 7.57 -4.78 13.19
CA VAL A 31 6.91 -6.00 13.69
C VAL A 31 7.19 -7.23 12.83
N TRP A 32 7.40 -7.07 11.53
CA TRP A 32 7.55 -8.19 10.59
C TRP A 32 8.39 -7.85 9.37
N ARG A 33 8.92 -8.88 8.72
CA ARG A 33 9.69 -8.78 7.46
C ARG A 33 9.10 -9.70 6.40
N ARG A 34 8.79 -9.15 5.23
CA ARG A 34 8.28 -9.86 4.05
C ARG A 34 9.15 -9.50 2.84
N PRO A 35 10.16 -10.31 2.50
CA PRO A 35 11.08 -9.98 1.41
C PRO A 35 10.42 -10.04 0.03
N PHE A 36 9.36 -10.83 -0.12
CA PHE A 36 8.68 -11.04 -1.38
C PHE A 36 7.17 -10.94 -1.22
N LEU A 37 6.53 -10.29 -2.19
CA LEU A 37 5.08 -10.24 -2.34
C LEU A 37 4.71 -10.90 -3.66
N SER A 38 3.73 -11.80 -3.66
CA SER A 38 3.32 -12.49 -4.89
C SER A 38 2.84 -11.50 -5.95
N LYS A 39 3.13 -11.79 -7.22
CA LYS A 39 2.71 -10.93 -8.34
C LYS A 39 1.20 -10.75 -8.38
N THR A 40 0.43 -11.80 -8.06
CA THR A 40 -1.03 -11.74 -8.00
C THR A 40 -1.53 -10.73 -6.96
N ILE A 41 -0.89 -10.62 -5.80
CA ILE A 41 -1.26 -9.60 -4.80
C ILE A 41 -0.85 -8.21 -5.27
N GLN A 42 0.34 -8.07 -5.86
CA GLN A 42 0.79 -6.81 -6.46
C GLN A 42 -0.21 -6.30 -7.51
N GLU A 43 -0.66 -7.16 -8.42
CA GLU A 43 -1.64 -6.82 -9.45
C GLU A 43 -3.01 -6.44 -8.87
N ARG A 44 -3.49 -7.19 -7.87
CA ARG A 44 -4.74 -6.86 -7.17
C ARG A 44 -4.66 -5.50 -6.49
N PHE A 45 -3.54 -5.23 -5.81
CA PHE A 45 -3.29 -3.95 -5.17
C PHE A 45 -3.22 -2.81 -6.19
N THR A 46 -2.48 -2.99 -7.28
CA THR A 46 -2.41 -2.01 -8.37
C THR A 46 -3.78 -1.71 -8.96
N ASN A 47 -4.62 -2.72 -9.17
CA ASN A 47 -5.98 -2.55 -9.69
C ASN A 47 -6.90 -1.83 -8.70
N ALA A 48 -6.79 -2.12 -7.40
CA ALA A 48 -7.49 -1.41 -6.34
C ALA A 48 -7.11 0.08 -6.34
N MET A 49 -5.81 0.36 -6.42
CA MET A 49 -5.24 1.70 -6.40
C MET A 49 -5.59 2.55 -7.62
N LYS A 50 -5.93 1.95 -8.77
CA LYS A 50 -6.45 2.68 -9.95
C LYS A 50 -7.83 3.28 -9.70
N LYS A 51 -8.64 2.68 -8.82
CA LYS A 51 -10.01 3.14 -8.48
C LYS A 51 -10.05 3.90 -7.16
N ALA A 52 -9.04 3.72 -6.31
CA ALA A 52 -8.97 4.31 -4.98
C ALA A 52 -9.00 5.84 -4.99
N ASP A 53 -9.56 6.41 -3.93
CA ASP A 53 -9.53 7.85 -3.68
C ASP A 53 -8.21 8.25 -2.99
N ILE A 54 -7.28 8.76 -3.81
CA ILE A 54 -5.94 9.13 -3.37
C ILE A 54 -5.98 10.47 -2.64
N PRO A 55 -5.54 10.53 -1.36
CA PRO A 55 -5.49 11.78 -0.61
C PRO A 55 -4.75 12.90 -1.37
N PRO A 56 -5.17 14.16 -1.21
CA PRO A 56 -4.39 15.30 -1.71
C PRO A 56 -3.00 15.30 -1.04
N GLY A 57 -1.97 15.65 -1.80
CA GLY A 57 -0.57 15.64 -1.33
C GLY A 57 0.12 14.27 -1.34
N ALA A 58 -0.63 13.16 -1.42
CA ALA A 58 -0.02 11.84 -1.54
C ALA A 58 0.54 11.59 -2.95
N THR A 59 1.80 11.18 -3.02
CA THR A 59 2.51 10.78 -4.26
C THR A 59 3.02 9.34 -4.20
N VAL A 60 3.06 8.76 -3.00
CA VAL A 60 3.47 7.38 -2.75
C VAL A 60 2.39 6.66 -1.93
N ALA A 61 2.12 5.41 -2.29
CA ALA A 61 1.24 4.51 -1.55
C ALA A 61 1.99 3.23 -1.20
N VAL A 62 2.14 2.96 0.10
CA VAL A 62 2.83 1.79 0.63
C VAL A 62 1.82 0.83 1.21
N MET A 63 1.70 -0.36 0.61
CA MET A 63 0.90 -1.45 1.15
C MET A 63 1.58 -2.01 2.41
N ALA A 64 0.90 -1.92 3.55
CA ALA A 64 1.41 -2.32 4.87
C ALA A 64 0.69 -3.54 5.45
N GLU A 65 -0.06 -4.28 4.63
CA GLU A 65 -0.87 -5.43 5.07
C GLU A 65 0.00 -6.59 5.57
N THR A 66 -0.26 -7.05 6.80
CA THR A 66 0.19 -8.35 7.31
C THR A 66 -0.53 -9.48 6.58
N GLU A 67 0.06 -10.67 6.51
CA GLU A 67 -0.69 -11.84 6.01
C GLU A 67 -1.86 -12.08 6.98
N HIS A 68 -3.11 -11.89 6.55
CA HIS A 68 -4.26 -12.16 7.41
C HIS A 68 -4.55 -13.67 7.40
N PRO A 69 -4.41 -14.39 8.54
CA PRO A 69 -4.78 -15.80 8.62
C PRO A 69 -6.31 -16.03 8.73
N SER A 70 -7.12 -14.97 8.80
CA SER A 70 -8.56 -15.07 9.04
C SER A 70 -9.35 -15.22 7.74
N GLN A 71 -9.94 -16.40 7.52
CA GLN A 71 -10.95 -16.63 6.47
C GLN A 71 -12.26 -15.86 6.69
N LYS A 72 -12.45 -15.23 7.87
CA LYS A 72 -13.70 -14.54 8.24
C LYS A 72 -13.68 -13.03 7.99
N ASP A 73 -12.51 -12.47 7.70
CA ASP A 73 -12.32 -11.05 7.31
C ASP A 73 -12.38 -10.93 5.77
N SER A 74 -13.44 -11.48 5.20
CA SER A 74 -13.62 -11.80 3.76
C SER A 74 -13.69 -10.58 2.83
N TYR A 75 -13.44 -9.36 3.32
CA TYR A 75 -13.22 -8.22 2.45
C TYR A 75 -11.72 -8.05 2.26
N PRO A 76 -11.15 -8.45 1.10
CA PRO A 76 -9.74 -8.24 0.83
C PRO A 76 -9.52 -6.74 0.76
N HIS A 77 -9.04 -6.13 1.83
CA HIS A 77 -8.76 -4.71 1.87
C HIS A 77 -7.29 -4.53 2.14
N PHE A 78 -6.66 -3.65 1.38
CA PHE A 78 -5.26 -3.33 1.56
C PHE A 78 -5.16 -2.20 2.58
N THR A 79 -4.39 -2.40 3.64
CA THR A 79 -3.95 -1.27 4.47
C THR A 79 -2.87 -0.51 3.74
N VAL A 80 -3.14 0.75 3.40
CA VAL A 80 -2.24 1.59 2.59
C VAL A 80 -1.82 2.81 3.38
N ILE A 81 -0.51 2.97 3.52
CA ILE A 81 0.11 4.16 4.08
C ILE A 81 0.43 5.09 2.90
N TYR A 82 -0.22 6.25 2.87
CA TYR A 82 0.04 7.29 1.91
C TYR A 82 1.14 8.21 2.40
N GLN A 83 2.07 8.52 1.51
CA GLN A 83 3.18 9.44 1.77
C GLN A 83 3.24 10.52 0.68
N ASP A 84 3.83 11.66 1.04
CA ASP A 84 4.22 12.69 0.08
C ASP A 84 5.53 12.32 -0.64
N ASP A 85 6.03 13.23 -1.48
CA ASP A 85 7.27 13.05 -2.25
C ASP A 85 8.53 13.07 -1.39
N GLN A 86 8.44 13.58 -0.16
CA GLN A 86 9.50 13.56 0.85
C GLN A 86 9.45 12.30 1.72
N GLY A 87 8.45 11.44 1.54
CA GLY A 87 8.24 10.22 2.34
C GLY A 87 7.55 10.47 3.68
N ASN A 88 7.05 11.68 3.93
CA ASN A 88 6.29 11.97 5.15
C ASN A 88 4.93 11.29 5.10
N HIS A 89 4.48 10.81 6.26
CA HIS A 89 3.16 10.21 6.39
C HIS A 89 2.06 11.25 6.15
N VAL A 90 1.22 11.01 5.13
CA VAL A 90 0.02 11.82 4.87
C VAL A 90 -1.18 11.24 5.61
N THR A 91 -1.46 9.95 5.40
CA THR A 91 -2.57 9.25 6.07
C THR A 91 -2.47 7.73 5.86
N THR A 92 -3.23 6.96 6.63
CA THR A 92 -3.45 5.52 6.39
C THR A 92 -4.91 5.32 6.01
N LYS A 93 -5.18 4.60 4.90
CA LYS A 93 -6.54 4.19 4.52
C LYS A 93 -6.59 2.71 4.18
N HIS A 94 -7.77 2.13 4.31
CA HIS A 94 -8.08 0.82 3.75
C HIS A 94 -8.57 1.00 2.31
N VAL A 95 -8.00 0.24 1.38
CA VAL A 95 -8.31 0.28 -0.05
C VAL A 95 -8.87 -1.07 -0.46
N TYR A 96 -10.03 -1.05 -1.11
CA TYR A 96 -10.73 -2.25 -1.56
C TYR A 96 -10.49 -2.47 -3.08
N PRO A 97 -10.24 -3.71 -3.54
CA PRO A 97 -10.02 -4.07 -4.93
C PRO A 97 -11.26 -3.93 -5.84
#